data_AF-A0A838GZC1-F1
#
_entry.id   AF-A0A838GZC1-F1
#
_cell.length_a   1.000
_cell.length_b   1.000
_cell.length_c   1.000
_cell.angle_alpha   90.00
_cell.angle_beta   90.00
_cell.angle_gamma   90.00
#
_symmetry.space_group_name_H-M   'P 1'
#
loop_
_entity.id
_entity.type
_entity.pdbx_description
1 polymer ?
#
loop_
_entity_poly.entity_id
_entity_poly.type
_entity_poly.pdbx_seq_one_letter_code
_entity_poly.pdbx_strand_id
1 'polypeptide(L)'
;MADTDTDYDKEHPHPGVGQYVEIGIILAVMTLLEVILFESLDRGLNPAVGIPALLILTVLKFMLVVLWFMHLRFDHKLFRRLFFVGVALASLVFGIVGANFYLGPQAGF
;
A
#
# COMPACT_ATOMS: atom_id res chain seq x y z
N MET A 1 5.43 -62.91 4.72
CA MET A 1 5.67 -61.77 5.63
C MET A 1 5.69 -60.55 4.73
N ALA A 2 4.56 -59.85 4.67
CA ALA A 2 4.30 -58.81 3.68
C ALA A 2 5.11 -57.56 4.03
N ASP A 3 5.85 -57.08 3.04
CA ASP A 3 6.36 -55.72 2.97
C ASP A 3 5.16 -54.77 3.14
N THR A 4 5.13 -54.02 4.25
CA THR A 4 4.05 -53.09 4.57
C THR A 4 4.55 -51.68 4.32
N ASP A 5 4.08 -51.16 3.18
CA ASP A 5 3.66 -49.78 2.96
C ASP A 5 4.64 -48.66 3.33
N THR A 6 5.41 -48.32 2.29
CA THR A 6 5.59 -46.96 1.74
C THR A 6 4.75 -45.83 2.35
N ASP A 7 5.43 -44.70 2.61
CA ASP A 7 4.97 -43.31 2.35
C ASP A 7 3.88 -42.83 3.35
N TYR A 8 3.86 -41.65 3.95
CA TYR A 8 4.07 -40.30 3.43
C TYR A 8 4.22 -39.32 4.63
N ASP A 9 5.39 -39.21 5.27
CA ASP A 9 5.69 -38.01 6.08
C ASP A 9 6.58 -37.07 5.25
N LYS A 10 6.05 -36.69 4.09
CA LYS A 10 6.46 -35.44 3.47
C LYS A 10 5.65 -34.39 4.21
N GLU A 11 6.25 -33.76 5.21
CA GLU A 11 5.79 -32.47 5.73
C GLU A 11 5.49 -31.59 4.51
N HIS A 12 4.21 -31.44 4.18
CA HIS A 12 3.78 -30.51 3.16
C HIS A 12 4.26 -29.14 3.65
N PRO A 13 5.23 -28.49 2.99
CA PRO A 13 5.61 -27.14 3.36
C PRO A 13 4.40 -26.31 2.99
N HIS A 14 3.54 -25.97 3.96
CA HIS A 14 2.34 -25.16 3.71
C HIS A 14 2.79 -23.84 3.09
N PRO A 15 2.67 -23.67 1.76
CA PRO A 15 3.17 -22.50 1.09
C PRO A 15 2.09 -21.43 1.26
N GLY A 16 2.42 -20.30 1.87
CA GLY A 16 1.56 -19.13 1.73
C GLY A 16 1.53 -18.14 2.87
N VAL A 17 2.16 -18.37 4.03
CA VAL A 17 2.04 -17.45 5.19
C VAL A 17 3.29 -16.60 5.41
N GLY A 18 4.49 -17.19 5.25
CA GLY A 18 5.75 -16.52 5.57
C GLY A 18 6.02 -15.24 4.76
N GLN A 19 5.64 -15.24 3.48
CA GLN A 19 5.89 -14.12 2.59
C GLN A 19 5.05 -12.88 2.97
N TYR A 20 3.81 -13.07 3.43
CA TYR A 20 2.96 -11.98 3.91
C TYR A 20 3.50 -11.35 5.19
N VAL A 21 4.04 -12.18 6.09
CA VAL A 21 4.66 -11.71 7.33
C VAL A 21 5.90 -10.85 7.03
N GLU A 22 6.74 -11.27 6.08
CA GLU A 22 7.91 -10.50 5.65
C GLU A 22 7.53 -9.10 5.14
N ILE A 23 6.48 -9.01 4.32
CA ILE A 23 6.02 -7.73 3.77
C ILE A 23 5.32 -6.87 4.84
N GLY A 24 4.61 -7.51 5.77
CA GLY A 24 4.03 -6.84 6.94
C GLY A 24 5.11 -6.19 7.81
N ILE A 25 6.25 -6.87 7.99
CA ILE A 25 7.40 -6.31 8.71
C ILE A 25 7.99 -5.11 7.96
N ILE A 26 8.16 -5.20 6.63
CA ILE A 26 8.62 -4.06 5.80
C ILE A 26 7.67 -2.86 5.95
N LEU A 27 6.36 -3.09 5.91
CA LEU A 27 5.33 -2.06 6.11
C LEU A 27 5.41 -1.42 7.49
N ALA A 28 5.61 -2.23 8.54
CA ALA A 28 5.78 -1.75 9.89
C ALA A 28 7.03 -0.85 10.02
N VAL A 29 8.16 -1.28 9.44
CA VAL A 29 9.39 -0.48 9.41
C VAL A 29 9.20 0.83 8.63
N MET A 30 8.58 0.79 7.45
CA MET A 30 8.25 2.02 6.71
C MET A 30 7.35 2.97 7.52
N THR A 31 6.49 2.43 8.39
CA THR A 31 5.61 3.23 9.27
C THR A 31 6.34 3.84 10.44
N LEU A 32 7.27 3.10 11.05
CA LEU A 32 8.17 3.66 12.03
C LEU A 32 9.03 4.78 11.44
N LEU A 33 9.59 4.57 10.24
CA LEU A 33 10.39 5.57 9.53
C LEU A 33 9.58 6.83 9.20
N GLU A 34 8.32 6.70 8.82
CA GLU A 34 7.43 7.85 8.57
C GLU A 34 7.21 8.68 9.83
N VAL A 35 6.96 8.04 10.98
CA VAL A 35 6.76 8.76 12.25
C VAL A 35 8.03 9.52 12.64
N ILE A 36 9.20 8.91 12.48
CA ILE A 36 10.49 9.58 12.73
C ILE A 36 10.68 10.76 11.76
N LEU A 37 10.36 10.57 10.48
CA LEU A 37 10.49 11.61 9.47
C LEU A 37 9.53 12.78 9.74
N PHE A 38 8.30 12.49 10.15
CA PHE A 38 7.30 13.48 10.56
C PHE A 38 7.76 14.29 11.78
N GLU A 39 8.26 13.62 12.82
CA GLU A 39 8.87 14.28 13.97
C GLU A 39 10.07 15.17 13.58
N SER A 40 10.90 14.71 12.64
CA SER A 40 12.03 15.51 12.17
C SER A 40 11.60 16.73 11.37
N LEU A 41 10.48 16.66 10.64
CA LEU A 41 9.89 17.78 9.91
C LEU A 41 9.46 18.90 10.85
N ASP A 42 8.82 18.54 11.97
CA ASP A 42 8.36 19.48 12.99
C ASP A 42 9.52 20.13 13.76
N ARG A 43 10.69 19.48 13.79
CA ARG A 43 11.91 19.93 14.48
C ARG A 43 12.78 20.90 13.65
N GLY A 44 12.32 21.33 12.46
CA GLY A 44 12.99 22.34 11.64
C GLY A 44 13.54 21.85 10.29
N LEU A 45 13.16 20.65 9.85
CA LEU A 45 13.42 20.24 8.46
C LEU A 45 12.63 21.14 7.49
N ASN A 46 13.19 21.40 6.31
CA ASN A 46 12.52 22.22 5.32
C ASN A 46 11.19 21.57 4.88
N PRO A 47 10.03 22.21 5.14
CA PRO A 47 8.71 21.65 4.81
C PRO A 47 8.54 21.37 3.31
N ALA A 48 9.28 22.08 2.45
CA ALA A 48 9.25 21.86 1.01
C ALA A 48 9.77 20.47 0.58
N VAL A 49 10.57 19.80 1.41
CA VAL A 49 11.15 18.48 1.09
C VAL A 49 10.53 17.37 1.94
N GLY A 50 10.22 17.63 3.21
CA GLY A 50 9.64 16.60 4.07
C GLY A 50 8.18 16.26 3.73
N ILE A 51 7.36 17.24 3.35
CA ILE A 51 5.96 17.00 2.95
C ILE A 51 5.85 16.06 1.74
N PRO A 52 6.55 16.29 0.60
CA PRO A 52 6.47 15.37 -0.53
C PRO A 52 7.07 13.99 -0.22
N ALA A 53 8.12 13.90 0.60
CA ALA A 53 8.70 12.63 1.01
C ALA A 53 7.72 11.77 1.83
N LEU A 54 7.00 12.40 2.77
CA LEU A 54 5.95 11.74 3.56
C LEU A 54 4.81 11.24 2.68
N LEU A 55 4.33 12.08 1.73
CA LEU A 55 3.31 11.68 0.76
C LEU A 55 3.72 10.47 -0.09
N ILE A 56 4.97 10.43 -0.56
CA ILE A 56 5.49 9.30 -1.33
C ILE A 56 5.50 8.04 -0.46
N LEU A 57 5.95 8.14 0.81
CA LEU A 57 5.96 7.03 1.76
C LEU A 57 4.55 6.47 1.99
N THR A 58 3.53 7.32 2.14
CA THR A 58 2.14 6.88 2.33
C THR A 58 1.58 6.20 1.08
N VAL A 59 1.81 6.76 -0.11
CA VAL A 59 1.40 6.15 -1.38
C VAL A 59 2.07 4.79 -1.59
N LEU A 60 3.37 4.68 -1.30
CA LEU A 60 4.12 3.44 -1.47
C LEU A 60 3.62 2.34 -0.55
N LYS A 61 3.32 2.65 0.72
CA LYS A 61 2.68 1.70 1.65
C LYS A 61 1.33 1.25 1.14
N PHE A 62 0.51 2.19 0.68
CA PHE A 62 -0.80 1.88 0.15
C PHE A 62 -0.71 0.92 -1.05
N MET A 63 0.25 1.13 -1.96
CA MET A 63 0.52 0.18 -3.05
C MET A 63 0.98 -1.18 -2.54
N LEU A 64 1.88 -1.24 -1.55
CA LEU A 64 2.37 -2.49 -0.97
C LEU A 64 1.23 -3.30 -0.32
N VAL A 65 0.38 -2.62 0.46
CA VAL A 65 -0.80 -3.23 1.12
C VAL A 65 -1.78 -3.76 0.09
N VAL A 66 -2.08 -3.01 -0.97
CA VAL A 66 -3.05 -3.43 -1.98
C VAL A 66 -2.52 -4.59 -2.82
N LEU A 67 -1.24 -4.58 -3.18
CA LEU A 67 -0.65 -5.61 -4.04
C LEU A 67 -0.44 -6.94 -3.31
N TRP A 68 -0.07 -6.87 -2.02
CA TRP A 68 0.27 -8.05 -1.23
C TRP A 68 -0.79 -8.39 -0.17
N PHE A 69 -1.17 -7.47 0.72
CA PHE A 69 -2.13 -7.77 1.80
C PHE A 69 -3.57 -7.96 1.33
N MET A 70 -4.00 -7.24 0.28
CA MET A 70 -5.30 -7.46 -0.36
C MET A 70 -5.27 -8.56 -1.43
N HIS A 71 -4.40 -9.57 -1.33
CA HIS A 71 -4.45 -10.80 -2.15
C HIS A 71 -4.52 -10.63 -3.70
N LEU A 72 -4.44 -9.43 -4.25
CA LEU A 72 -4.72 -9.07 -5.64
C LEU A 72 -3.76 -9.67 -6.66
N ARG A 73 -2.58 -10.07 -6.19
CA ARG A 73 -1.63 -10.85 -6.97
C ARG A 73 -2.10 -12.29 -7.20
N PHE A 74 -2.93 -12.82 -6.30
CA PHE A 74 -3.49 -14.18 -6.31
C PHE A 74 -5.00 -14.22 -6.60
N ASP A 75 -5.69 -13.07 -6.56
CA ASP A 75 -7.14 -12.97 -6.76
C ASP A 75 -7.54 -12.62 -8.21
N HIS A 76 -8.81 -12.88 -8.56
CA HIS A 76 -9.31 -12.73 -9.92
C HIS A 76 -9.22 -11.27 -10.40
N LYS A 77 -9.00 -11.05 -11.71
CA LYS A 77 -8.78 -9.72 -12.34
C LYS A 77 -9.85 -8.66 -12.01
N LEU A 78 -11.00 -9.08 -11.49
CA LEU A 78 -12.14 -8.25 -11.12
C LEU A 78 -11.85 -7.33 -9.92
N PHE A 79 -11.27 -7.85 -8.83
CA PHE A 79 -10.92 -7.03 -7.66
C PHE A 79 -9.91 -5.95 -8.01
N ARG A 80 -8.95 -6.28 -8.88
CA ARG A 80 -7.94 -5.32 -9.36
C ARG A 80 -8.60 -4.19 -10.12
N ARG A 81 -9.56 -4.54 -10.99
CA ARG A 81 -10.26 -3.58 -11.83
C ARG A 81 -11.14 -2.64 -11.01
N LEU A 82 -11.88 -3.16 -10.03
CA LEU A 82 -12.70 -2.35 -9.10
C LEU A 82 -11.85 -1.32 -8.33
N PHE A 83 -10.70 -1.76 -7.81
CA PHE A 83 -9.79 -0.87 -7.11
C PHE A 83 -9.24 0.23 -8.03
N PHE A 84 -8.74 -0.11 -9.22
CA PHE A 84 -8.25 0.88 -10.18
C PHE A 84 -9.35 1.82 -10.67
N VAL A 85 -10.59 1.35 -10.82
CA VAL A 85 -11.74 2.21 -11.14
C VAL A 85 -12.01 3.19 -10.00
N GLY A 86 -11.95 2.74 -8.74
CA GLY A 86 -12.07 3.60 -7.57
C GLY A 86 -10.97 4.67 -7.50
N VAL A 87 -9.71 4.28 -7.74
CA VAL A 87 -8.57 5.22 -7.81
C VAL A 87 -8.75 6.21 -8.96
N ALA A 88 -9.11 5.75 -10.16
CA ALA A 88 -9.33 6.62 -11.32
C ALA A 88 -10.48 7.61 -11.07
N LEU A 89 -11.57 7.15 -10.46
CA LEU A 89 -12.70 8.00 -10.10
C LEU A 89 -12.32 9.01 -9.02
N ALA A 90 -11.60 8.59 -7.98
CA ALA A 90 -11.11 9.49 -6.94
C ALA A 90 -10.16 10.56 -7.51
N SER A 91 -9.21 10.17 -8.36
CA SER A 91 -8.31 11.10 -9.06
C SER A 91 -9.08 12.06 -9.96
N LEU A 92 -10.12 11.60 -10.66
CA LEU A 92 -10.96 12.44 -11.50
C LEU A 92 -11.76 13.47 -10.68
N VAL A 93 -12.39 13.05 -9.58
CA VAL A 93 -13.14 13.96 -8.69
C VAL A 93 -12.20 14.97 -8.04
N PHE A 94 -11.06 14.53 -7.50
CA PHE A 94 -10.06 15.44 -6.93
C PHE A 94 -9.50 16.41 -7.98
N GLY A 95 -9.28 15.94 -9.21
CA GLY A 95 -8.85 16.78 -10.32
C GLY A 95 -9.87 17.84 -10.69
N ILE A 96 -11.15 17.49 -10.76
CA ILE A 96 -12.25 18.43 -11.05
C ILE A 96 -12.40 19.45 -9.92
N VAL A 97 -12.40 19.02 -8.66
CA VAL A 97 -12.49 19.92 -7.49
C VAL A 97 -11.27 20.83 -7.43
N GLY A 98 -10.07 20.28 -7.62
CA GLY A 98 -8.82 21.03 -7.65
C GLY A 98 -8.79 22.03 -8.80
N ALA A 99 -9.23 21.65 -10.00
CA ALA A 99 -9.37 22.54 -11.14
C ALA A 99 -10.43 23.62 -10.88
N ASN A 100 -11.56 23.29 -10.27
CA ASN A 100 -12.56 24.28 -9.88
C ASN A 100 -12.03 25.25 -8.83
N PHE A 101 -11.17 24.80 -7.92
CA PHE A 101 -10.50 25.67 -6.94
C PHE A 101 -9.42 26.55 -7.58
N TYR A 102 -8.64 26.03 -8.54
CA TYR A 102 -7.55 26.75 -9.20
C TYR A 102 -8.01 27.68 -10.34
N LEU A 103 -9.01 27.28 -11.12
CA LEU A 103 -9.60 28.07 -12.21
C LEU A 103 -10.82 28.87 -11.76
N GLY A 104 -11.44 28.52 -10.62
CA GLY A 104 -12.48 29.30 -10.01
C GLY A 104 -11.92 30.67 -9.64
N PRO A 105 -12.37 31.77 -10.28
CA PRO A 105 -12.01 33.11 -9.85
C PRO A 105 -12.29 33.21 -8.37
N GLN A 106 -11.35 33.78 -7.61
CA GLN A 106 -11.45 34.09 -6.19
C GLN A 106 -12.90 34.52 -5.85
N ALA A 107 -13.74 33.56 -5.43
CA ALA A 107 -15.05 33.87 -4.87
C ALA A 107 -14.69 34.35 -3.46
N GLY A 108 -14.40 35.63 -3.24
CA GLY A 108 -15.32 36.70 -3.65
C GLY A 108 -16.57 36.60 -2.78
N PHE A 109 -16.36 36.32 -1.49
CA PHE A 109 -17.22 36.72 -0.38
C PHE A 109 -16.37 37.55 0.56
#